data_AF-A0A970DG78-F1
#
_entry.id   AF-A0A970DG78-F1
#
_cell.length_a   1.000
_cell.length_b   1.000
_cell.length_c   1.000
_cell.angle_alpha   90.00
_cell.angle_beta   90.00
_cell.angle_gamma   90.00
#
_symmetry.space_group_name_H-M   'P 1'
#
loop_
_entity.id
_entity.type
_entity.pdbx_description
1 polymer ?
#
loop_
_entity_poly.entity_id
_entity_poly.type
_entity_poly.pdbx_seq_one_letter_code
_entity_poly.pdbx_strand_id
1 'polypeptide(L)'
;MAFMDDLKKFGKNISQKTSDMVEVTKLNSAISQEKEKIRKLYYEIGTAVYEQYKAGNNLGMEEKCSQIAEIEQKIEELQQKIQEIKNSKKCPGCGTEVTADTAFCPQCGNKLN
;
A
#
# COMPACT_ATOMS: atom_id res chain seq x y z
N MET A 1 -22.42 18.73 46.11
CA MET A 1 -21.29 19.55 45.58
C MET A 1 -20.24 18.65 44.89
N ALA A 2 -20.61 17.77 43.96
CA ALA A 2 -19.65 16.87 43.29
C ALA A 2 -19.06 17.46 42.00
N PHE A 3 -19.70 18.49 41.43
CA PHE A 3 -19.32 19.06 40.13
C PHE A 3 -18.04 19.92 40.17
N MET A 4 -17.77 20.61 41.29
CA MET A 4 -16.54 21.42 41.44
C MET A 4 -15.29 20.56 41.70
N ASP A 5 -15.44 19.39 42.31
CA ASP A 5 -14.31 18.47 42.56
C ASP A 5 -13.88 17.76 41.28
N ASP A 6 -14.82 17.39 40.41
CA ASP A 6 -14.49 16.84 39.09
C ASP A 6 -13.84 17.89 38.17
N LEU A 7 -14.32 19.14 38.18
CA LEU A 7 -13.65 20.24 37.46
C LEU A 7 -12.24 20.52 37.96
N LYS A 8 -11.97 20.42 39.27
CA LYS A 8 -10.61 20.56 39.83
C LYS A 8 -9.71 19.37 39.50
N LYS A 9 -10.25 18.15 39.45
CA LYS A 9 -9.53 16.95 38.97
C LYS A 9 -9.20 17.04 37.48
N PHE A 10 -10.13 17.55 36.67
CA PHE A 10 -9.87 17.87 35.27
C PHE A 10 -8.84 19.00 35.13
N GLY A 11 -8.93 20.08 35.92
CA GLY A 11 -7.98 21.19 35.91
C GLY A 11 -6.54 20.79 36.26
N LYS A 12 -6.35 19.80 37.15
CA LYS A 12 -5.01 19.25 37.46
C LYS A 12 -4.44 18.36 36.34
N ASN A 13 -5.28 17.60 35.63
CA ASN A 13 -4.85 16.69 34.56
C ASN A 13 -4.77 17.35 33.17
N ILE A 14 -5.42 18.51 32.96
CA ILE A 14 -5.40 19.28 31.72
C ILE A 14 -4.06 20.01 31.52
N SER A 15 -3.42 20.45 32.61
CA SER A 15 -2.13 21.17 32.53
C SER A 15 -1.03 20.31 31.87
N GLN A 16 -0.96 19.01 32.18
CA GLN A 16 -0.02 18.08 31.54
C GLN A 16 -0.41 17.72 30.10
N LYS A 17 -1.69 17.40 29.84
CA LYS A 17 -2.16 17.05 28.49
C LYS A 17 -2.02 18.18 27.47
N THR A 18 -2.04 19.44 27.91
CA THR A 18 -1.85 20.60 27.00
C THR A 18 -0.39 20.72 26.54
N SER A 19 0.58 20.39 27.40
CA SER A 19 2.01 20.35 27.03
C SER A 19 2.28 19.24 26.00
N ASP A 20 1.77 18.05 26.26
CA ASP A 20 1.91 16.89 25.38
C ASP A 20 1.34 17.16 23.98
N MET A 21 0.22 17.88 23.90
CA MET A 21 -0.41 18.22 22.61
C MET A 21 0.42 19.22 21.78
N VAL A 22 1.09 20.17 22.44
CA VAL A 22 2.01 21.11 21.78
C VAL A 22 3.25 20.38 21.28
N GLU A 23 3.79 19.44 22.08
CA GLU A 23 4.91 18.59 21.67
C GLU A 23 4.55 17.72 20.47
N VAL A 24 3.39 17.07 20.49
CA VAL A 24 2.88 16.27 19.35
C VAL A 24 2.70 17.15 18.11
N THR A 25 2.19 18.36 18.24
CA THR A 25 2.02 19.29 17.10
C THR A 25 3.37 19.72 16.52
N LYS A 26 4.36 20.02 17.37
CA LYS A 26 5.74 20.33 16.94
C LYS A 26 6.38 19.14 16.23
N LEU A 27 6.26 17.94 16.79
CA LEU A 27 6.78 16.71 16.19
C LEU A 27 6.12 16.43 14.83
N ASN A 28 4.81 16.60 14.69
CA ASN A 28 4.10 16.44 13.41
C ASN A 28 4.54 17.46 12.36
N SER A 29 4.81 18.70 12.76
CA SER A 29 5.38 19.73 11.87
C SER A 29 6.79 19.34 11.42
N ALA A 30 7.66 18.89 12.34
CA ALA A 30 9.00 18.42 12.01
C ALA A 30 8.97 17.22 11.05
N ILE A 31 8.09 16.23 11.28
CA ILE A 31 7.87 15.09 10.38
C ILE A 31 7.45 15.56 8.99
N SER A 32 6.57 16.56 8.92
CA SER A 32 6.11 17.12 7.64
C SER A 32 7.24 17.79 6.87
N GLN A 33 8.12 18.52 7.57
CA GLN A 33 9.31 19.13 6.96
C GLN A 33 10.31 18.08 6.46
N GLU A 34 10.58 17.02 7.23
CA GLU A 34 11.44 15.92 6.79
C GLU A 34 10.86 15.19 5.56
N LYS A 35 9.54 14.97 5.53
CA LYS A 35 8.86 14.43 4.34
C LYS A 35 8.99 15.34 3.12
N GLU A 36 8.97 16.66 3.30
CA GLU A 36 9.18 17.61 2.20
C GLU A 36 10.62 17.54 1.67
N LYS A 37 11.62 17.39 2.54
CA LYS A 37 13.02 17.15 2.13
C LYS A 37 13.15 15.88 1.29
N ILE A 38 12.50 14.79 1.71
CA ILE A 38 12.48 13.53 0.94
C ILE A 38 11.87 13.74 -0.45
N ARG A 39 10.75 14.48 -0.55
CA ARG A 39 10.12 14.78 -1.84
C ARG A 39 11.05 15.59 -2.76
N LYS A 40 11.79 16.56 -2.21
CA LYS A 40 12.78 17.34 -2.98
C LYS A 40 13.89 16.44 -3.52
N LEU A 41 14.43 15.55 -2.68
CA LEU A 41 15.43 14.57 -3.12
C LEU A 41 14.89 13.66 -4.24
N TYR A 42 13.64 13.19 -4.16
CA TYR A 42 13.05 12.42 -5.25
C TYR A 42 12.93 13.21 -6.56
N TYR A 43 12.60 14.50 -6.48
CA TYR A 43 12.53 15.36 -7.65
C TYR A 43 13.91 15.59 -8.28
N GLU A 44 14.94 15.83 -7.47
CA GLU A 44 16.33 15.97 -7.92
C GLU A 44 16.84 14.68 -8.57
N ILE A 45 16.57 13.52 -7.94
CA ILE A 45 16.90 12.21 -8.51
C ILE A 45 16.19 12.02 -9.85
N GLY A 46 14.88 12.29 -9.93
CA GLY A 46 14.12 12.16 -11.17
C GLY A 46 14.63 13.06 -12.29
N THR A 47 15.05 14.28 -11.94
CA THR A 47 15.66 15.22 -12.89
C THR A 47 17.01 14.70 -13.39
N ALA A 48 17.89 14.26 -12.49
CA ALA A 48 19.20 13.71 -12.87
C ALA A 48 19.07 12.44 -13.72
N VAL A 49 18.11 11.57 -13.40
CA VAL A 49 17.78 10.38 -14.20
C VAL A 49 17.28 10.79 -15.59
N TYR A 50 16.40 11.77 -15.69
CA TYR A 50 15.89 12.24 -16.98
C TYR A 50 16.97 12.91 -17.83
N GLU A 51 17.88 13.68 -17.23
CA GLU A 51 19.02 14.27 -17.91
C GLU A 51 19.97 13.21 -18.46
N GLN A 52 20.27 12.18 -17.67
CA GLN A 52 21.07 11.03 -18.12
C GLN A 52 20.37 10.27 -19.26
N TYR A 53 19.05 10.07 -19.17
CA TYR A 53 18.26 9.49 -20.26
C TYR A 53 18.36 10.32 -21.54
N LYS A 54 18.17 11.66 -21.45
CA LYS A 54 18.28 12.59 -22.59
C LYS A 54 19.69 12.62 -23.18
N ALA A 55 20.72 12.45 -22.35
CA ALA A 55 22.10 12.34 -22.77
C ALA A 55 22.44 11.00 -23.46
N GLY A 56 21.47 10.09 -23.58
CA GLY A 56 21.67 8.77 -24.17
C GLY A 56 22.43 7.80 -23.28
N ASN A 57 22.60 8.12 -21.99
CA ASN A 57 23.22 7.21 -21.05
C ASN A 57 22.24 6.13 -20.64
N ASN A 58 22.72 4.88 -20.63
CA ASN A 58 21.96 3.78 -20.05
C ASN A 58 21.93 3.97 -18.52
N LEU A 59 20.75 4.25 -18.00
CA LEU A 59 20.49 4.49 -16.57
C LEU A 59 20.71 3.25 -15.68
N GLY A 60 21.11 2.11 -16.25
CA GLY A 60 21.27 0.85 -15.52
C GLY A 60 19.96 0.32 -14.93
N MET A 61 18.82 0.91 -15.31
CA MET A 61 17.49 0.45 -14.93
C MET A 61 17.00 -0.67 -15.86
N GLU A 62 17.54 -0.76 -17.08
CA GLU A 62 17.12 -1.72 -18.09
C GLU A 62 17.28 -3.17 -17.62
N GLU A 63 18.42 -3.49 -16.99
CA GLU A 63 18.68 -4.82 -16.43
C GLU A 63 17.71 -5.17 -15.29
N LYS A 64 17.48 -4.24 -14.36
CA LYS A 64 16.56 -4.45 -13.23
C LYS A 64 15.10 -4.56 -13.69
N CYS A 65 14.69 -3.74 -14.66
CA CYS A 65 13.37 -3.82 -15.27
C CYS A 65 13.18 -5.15 -16.01
N SER A 66 14.21 -5.63 -16.72
CA SER A 66 14.19 -6.96 -17.36
C SER A 66 14.06 -8.09 -16.33
N GLN A 67 14.82 -8.03 -15.23
CA GLN A 67 14.73 -9.00 -14.14
C GLN A 67 13.34 -9.01 -13.48
N ILE A 68 12.74 -7.83 -13.26
CA ILE A 68 11.38 -7.71 -12.73
C ILE A 68 10.38 -8.36 -13.69
N ALA A 69 10.47 -8.08 -15.00
CA ALA A 69 9.57 -8.66 -15.99
C ALA A 69 9.67 -10.20 -16.04
N GLU A 70 10.88 -10.76 -15.95
CA GLU A 70 11.07 -12.22 -15.86
C GLU A 70 10.45 -12.83 -14.58
N ILE A 71 10.57 -12.13 -13.45
CA ILE A 71 9.96 -12.57 -12.19
C ILE A 71 8.44 -12.50 -12.27
N GLU A 72 7.87 -11.43 -12.85
CA GLU A 72 6.44 -11.29 -13.08
C GLU A 72 5.90 -12.40 -13.99
N GLN A 73 6.59 -12.71 -15.09
CA GLN A 73 6.23 -13.85 -15.94
C GLN A 73 6.24 -15.18 -15.19
N LYS A 74 7.27 -15.44 -14.37
CA LYS A 74 7.32 -16.65 -13.55
C LYS A 74 6.18 -16.72 -12.54
N ILE A 75 5.80 -15.59 -11.94
CA ILE A 75 4.64 -15.51 -11.05
C ILE A 75 3.36 -15.88 -11.80
N GLU A 76 3.17 -15.34 -13.01
CA GLU A 76 2.00 -15.62 -13.83
C GLU A 76 1.93 -17.10 -14.24
N GLU A 77 3.04 -17.70 -14.66
CA GLU A 77 3.14 -19.13 -14.96
C GLU A 77 2.83 -20.01 -13.73
N LEU A 78 3.35 -19.65 -12.55
CA LEU A 78 3.08 -20.36 -11.31
C LEU A 78 1.60 -20.23 -10.92
N GLN A 79 1.00 -19.06 -11.11
CA GLN A 79 -0.43 -18.85 -10.88
C GLN A 79 -1.29 -19.69 -11.84
N GLN A 80 -0.92 -19.78 -13.11
CA GLN A 80 -1.60 -20.65 -14.09
C GLN A 80 -1.52 -22.11 -13.69
N LYS A 81 -0.33 -22.61 -13.32
CA LYS A 81 -0.15 -23.98 -12.81
C LYS A 81 -1.00 -24.25 -11.56
N ILE A 82 -1.11 -23.28 -10.66
CA ILE A 82 -1.99 -23.39 -9.48
C ILE A 82 -3.46 -23.51 -9.93
N GLN A 83 -3.91 -22.73 -10.93
CA GLN A 83 -5.28 -22.81 -11.45
C GLN A 83 -5.56 -24.15 -12.14
N GLU A 84 -4.60 -24.68 -12.91
CA GLU A 84 -4.68 -26.01 -13.53
C GLU A 84 -4.78 -27.11 -12.48
N ILE A 85 -3.91 -27.10 -11.46
CA ILE A 85 -3.92 -28.08 -10.36
C ILE A 85 -5.23 -28.01 -9.57
N LYS A 86 -5.72 -26.80 -9.28
CA LYS A 86 -6.99 -26.60 -8.58
C LYS A 86 -8.20 -26.90 -9.46
N ASN A 87 -8.00 -27.16 -10.75
CA ASN A 87 -9.04 -27.26 -11.77
C ASN A 87 -10.06 -26.14 -11.58
N SER A 88 -9.62 -24.92 -11.30
CA SER A 88 -10.52 -23.83 -10.84
C SER A 88 -10.84 -22.87 -11.96
N LYS A 89 -12.13 -22.68 -12.25
CA LYS A 89 -12.69 -21.67 -13.16
C LYS A 89 -13.07 -20.43 -12.36
N LYS A 90 -13.10 -19.25 -12.97
CA LYS A 90 -13.75 -18.07 -12.34
C LYS A 90 -15.24 -18.10 -12.62
N CYS A 91 -16.07 -17.90 -11.60
CA CYS A 91 -17.51 -17.78 -11.76
C CYS A 91 -17.85 -16.53 -12.58
N PRO A 92 -18.61 -16.64 -13.68
CA PRO A 92 -18.96 -15.48 -14.51
C PRO A 92 -19.92 -14.50 -13.81
N GLY A 93 -20.59 -14.92 -12.74
CA GLY A 93 -21.53 -14.07 -11.99
C GLY A 93 -20.87 -13.20 -10.91
N CYS A 94 -19.78 -13.67 -10.29
CA CYS A 94 -19.19 -12.99 -9.13
C CYS A 94 -17.65 -12.94 -9.13
N GLY A 95 -16.99 -13.58 -10.11
CA GLY A 95 -15.53 -13.59 -10.23
C GLY A 95 -14.79 -14.52 -9.27
N THR A 96 -15.48 -15.20 -8.35
CA THR A 96 -14.87 -16.14 -7.39
C THR A 96 -14.29 -17.36 -8.11
N GLU A 97 -13.09 -17.80 -7.69
CA GLU A 97 -12.48 -19.06 -8.13
C GLU A 97 -13.25 -20.25 -7.57
N VAL A 98 -13.73 -21.12 -8.47
CA VAL A 98 -14.60 -22.27 -8.20
C VAL A 98 -14.09 -23.48 -8.96
N THR A 99 -14.15 -24.67 -8.39
CA THR A 99 -13.68 -25.88 -9.08
C THR A 99 -14.54 -26.19 -10.30
N ALA A 100 -13.89 -26.64 -11.38
CA ALA A 100 -14.42 -26.85 -12.72
C ALA A 100 -15.56 -27.88 -12.77
N ASP A 101 -15.57 -28.80 -11.82
CA ASP A 101 -16.55 -29.88 -11.67
C ASP A 101 -17.81 -29.46 -10.89
N THR A 102 -17.89 -28.21 -10.41
CA THR A 102 -19.07 -27.73 -9.68
C THR A 102 -20.13 -27.19 -10.63
N ALA A 103 -21.36 -27.70 -10.54
CA ALA A 103 -22.48 -27.24 -11.36
C ALA A 103 -23.02 -25.83 -10.97
N PHE A 104 -22.71 -25.37 -9.75
CA PHE A 104 -23.16 -24.10 -9.19
C PHE A 104 -22.07 -23.44 -8.34
N CYS A 105 -21.99 -22.10 -8.40
CA CYS A 105 -21.04 -21.33 -7.61
C CYS A 105 -21.43 -21.33 -6.12
N PRO A 106 -20.54 -21.76 -5.19
CA PRO A 106 -20.83 -21.75 -3.75
C PRO A 106 -20.95 -20.36 -3.14
N GLN A 107 -20.48 -19.30 -3.82
CA GLN A 107 -20.56 -17.93 -3.33
C GLN A 107 -21.82 -17.18 -3.79
N CYS A 108 -22.25 -17.35 -5.04
CA CYS A 108 -23.38 -16.58 -5.59
C CYS A 108 -24.53 -17.45 -6.13
N GLY A 109 -24.40 -18.78 -6.12
CA GLY A 109 -25.41 -19.69 -6.63
C GLY A 109 -25.53 -19.75 -8.15
N ASN A 110 -24.73 -18.99 -8.90
CA ASN A 110 -24.81 -18.95 -10.36
C ASN A 110 -24.46 -20.32 -10.97
N LYS A 111 -25.16 -20.73 -12.02
CA LYS A 111 -24.94 -22.02 -12.70
C LYS A 111 -23.65 -21.96 -13.52
N LEU A 112 -22.75 -22.90 -13.28
CA LEU A 112 -21.44 -23.04 -13.91
C LEU A 112 -21.48 -24.21 -14.90
N ASN A 113 -22.40 -24.15 -15.87
CA ASN A 113 -22.50 -25.16 -16.93
C ASN A 113 -21.52 -24.86 -18.06
#